data_AF-A0A950XZG1-F1
#
_entry.id   AF-A0A950XZG1-F1
#
_cell.length_a   1.000
_cell.length_b   1.000
_cell.length_c   1.000
_cell.angle_alpha   90.00
_cell.angle_beta   90.00
_cell.angle_gamma   90.00
#
_symmetry.space_group_name_H-M   'P 1'
#
loop_
_entity.id
_entity.type
_entity.pdbx_description
1 polymer ?
#
loop_
_entity_poly.entity_id
_entity_poly.type
_entity_poly.pdbx_seq_one_letter_code
_entity_poly.pdbx_strand_id
1 'polypeptide(L)'
;ILSDHLATNSRGGAGWMTLAFYQAKLGERSGAEKDIQTAEERGATDLESQFMKAQALAVLGNKEEALKTVLSCLDQGLAPMEVELALDLNAVRTDPRYRKHAQRHGKSALRTNS
;
A
#
# COMPACT_ATOMS: atom_id res chain seq x y z
N ILE A 1 10.73 20.75 3.92
CA ILE A 1 11.93 19.91 4.11
C ILE A 1 11.82 18.56 3.39
N LEU A 2 10.89 17.65 3.72
CA LEU A 2 10.77 16.37 2.99
C LEU A 2 10.39 16.55 1.50
N SER A 3 9.39 17.41 1.22
CA SER A 3 8.98 17.74 -0.15
C SER A 3 10.10 18.38 -0.99
N ASP A 4 10.92 19.24 -0.37
CA ASP A 4 12.03 19.93 -1.04
C ASP A 4 13.17 18.97 -1.40
N HIS A 5 13.39 17.93 -0.58
CA HIS A 5 14.35 16.86 -0.86
C HIS A 5 13.88 15.92 -1.98
N LEU A 6 12.58 15.66 -2.12
CA LEU A 6 12.02 14.85 -3.22
C LEU A 6 12.14 15.55 -4.58
N ALA A 7 12.16 16.88 -4.60
CA ALA A 7 12.37 17.66 -5.82
C ALA A 7 13.81 17.57 -6.35
N THR A 8 14.79 17.28 -5.48
CA THR A 8 16.22 17.39 -5.79
C THR A 8 16.96 16.05 -5.89
N ASN A 9 16.41 14.96 -5.34
CA ASN A 9 17.06 13.64 -5.36
C ASN A 9 16.05 12.55 -5.76
N SER A 10 16.03 12.22 -7.06
CA SER A 10 15.05 11.32 -7.66
C SER A 10 15.29 9.85 -7.28
N ARG A 11 14.75 9.43 -6.13
CA ARG A 11 14.26 8.05 -5.92
C ARG A 11 12.79 7.92 -6.36
N GLY A 12 12.53 8.45 -7.56
CA GLY A 12 11.54 8.01 -8.54
C GLY A 12 10.07 7.85 -8.18
N GLY A 13 9.58 8.16 -6.99
CA GLY A 13 8.15 8.01 -6.69
C GLY A 13 7.87 7.29 -5.38
N ALA A 14 8.76 6.40 -4.94
CA ALA A 14 8.64 5.76 -3.62
C ALA A 14 8.55 6.82 -2.50
N GLY A 15 9.39 7.85 -2.58
CA GLY A 15 9.34 8.96 -1.61
C GLY A 15 8.06 9.80 -1.68
N TRP A 16 7.44 9.94 -2.86
CA TRP A 16 6.13 10.57 -3.01
C TRP A 16 5.02 9.70 -2.41
N MET A 17 5.13 8.37 -2.55
CA MET A 17 4.18 7.45 -1.94
C MET A 17 4.27 7.46 -0.41
N THR A 18 5.49 7.53 0.15
CA THR A 18 5.70 7.75 1.58
C THR A 18 5.07 9.06 2.05
N LEU A 19 5.27 10.15 1.31
CA LEU A 19 4.68 11.45 1.63
C LEU A 19 3.15 11.40 1.61
N ALA A 20 2.57 10.74 0.61
CA ALA A 20 1.13 10.57 0.51
C ALA A 20 0.53 9.81 1.69
N PHE A 21 1.19 8.72 2.13
CA PHE A 21 0.77 7.98 3.31
C PHE A 21 0.75 8.87 4.56
N TYR A 22 1.81 9.67 4.79
CA TYR A 22 1.84 10.58 5.93
C TYR A 22 0.78 11.68 5.86
N GLN A 23 0.56 12.28 4.70
CA GLN A 23 -0.51 13.27 4.53
C GLN A 23 -1.88 12.65 4.79
N ALA A 24 -2.14 11.43 4.34
CA ALA A 24 -3.38 10.72 4.64
C ALA A 24 -3.56 10.56 6.15
N LYS A 25 -2.51 10.14 6.87
CA LYS A 25 -2.52 10.00 8.34
C LYS A 25 -2.74 11.33 9.07
N LEU A 26 -2.34 12.45 8.47
CA LEU A 26 -2.57 13.80 8.99
C LEU A 26 -3.96 14.36 8.64
N GLY A 27 -4.76 13.64 7.85
CA GLY A 27 -6.07 14.10 7.37
C GLY A 27 -6.00 15.04 6.16
N GLU A 28 -4.81 15.25 5.60
CA GLU A 28 -4.56 16.11 4.44
C GLU A 28 -4.94 15.39 3.14
N ARG A 29 -6.23 15.16 2.95
CA ARG A 29 -6.79 14.35 1.85
C ARG A 29 -6.29 14.78 0.47
N SER A 30 -6.41 16.07 0.14
CA SER A 30 -6.05 16.59 -1.18
C SER A 30 -4.56 16.45 -1.46
N GLY A 31 -3.72 16.69 -0.44
CA GLY A 31 -2.28 16.44 -0.53
C GLY A 31 -1.99 14.98 -0.83
N ALA A 32 -2.57 14.07 -0.05
CA ALA A 32 -2.32 12.64 -0.17
C ALA A 32 -2.73 12.10 -1.55
N GLU A 33 -3.89 12.52 -2.07
CA GLU A 33 -4.35 12.12 -3.41
C GLU A 33 -3.39 12.62 -4.50
N LYS A 34 -2.90 13.86 -4.41
CA LYS A 34 -1.93 14.42 -5.35
C LYS A 34 -0.58 13.70 -5.29
N ASP A 35 -0.13 13.35 -4.09
CA ASP A 35 1.17 12.70 -3.91
C ASP A 35 1.11 11.21 -4.32
N ILE A 36 -0.03 10.52 -4.17
CA ILE A 36 -0.28 9.20 -4.79
C ILE A 36 -0.11 9.31 -6.30
N GLN A 37 -0.81 10.26 -6.94
CA GLN A 37 -0.72 10.43 -8.39
C GLN A 37 0.71 10.72 -8.84
N THR A 38 1.40 11.63 -8.14
CA THR A 38 2.79 11.99 -8.46
C THR A 38 3.74 10.80 -8.30
N ALA A 39 3.51 9.94 -7.31
CA ALA A 39 4.28 8.73 -7.10
C ALA A 39 4.10 7.73 -8.25
N GLU A 40 2.86 7.52 -8.70
CA GLU A 40 2.53 6.64 -9.82
C GLU A 40 3.15 7.12 -11.13
N GLU A 41 3.02 8.42 -11.44
CA GLU A 41 3.59 9.04 -12.65
C GLU A 41 5.12 8.93 -12.69
N ARG A 42 5.77 8.85 -11.53
CA ARG A 42 7.23 8.71 -11.44
C ARG A 42 7.70 7.25 -11.40
N GLY A 43 6.79 6.29 -11.25
CA GLY A 43 7.08 4.86 -11.34
C GLY A 43 7.24 4.14 -10.00
N ALA A 44 6.54 4.58 -8.96
CA ALA A 44 6.46 3.92 -7.64
C ALA A 44 5.73 2.55 -7.68
N THR A 45 6.28 1.61 -8.45
CA THR A 45 5.66 0.32 -8.80
C THR A 45 6.21 -0.85 -7.98
N ASP A 46 7.26 -0.63 -7.19
CA ASP A 46 7.78 -1.63 -6.28
C ASP A 46 6.77 -2.01 -5.19
N LEU A 47 6.93 -3.21 -4.64
CA LEU A 47 5.98 -3.80 -3.69
C LEU A 47 5.77 -2.93 -2.45
N GLU A 48 6.83 -2.33 -1.92
CA GLU A 48 6.77 -1.47 -0.73
C GLU A 48 5.95 -0.21 -1.01
N SER A 49 6.21 0.46 -2.14
CA SER A 49 5.42 1.59 -2.61
C SER A 49 3.95 1.22 -2.79
N GLN A 50 3.64 0.10 -3.43
CA GLN A 50 2.25 -0.33 -3.63
C GLN A 50 1.56 -0.68 -2.31
N PHE A 51 2.28 -1.25 -1.35
CA PHE A 51 1.73 -1.52 -0.03
C PHE A 51 1.49 -0.24 0.78
N MET A 52 2.36 0.77 0.68
CA MET A 52 2.11 2.10 1.25
C MET A 52 0.89 2.77 0.59
N LYS A 53 0.74 2.66 -0.74
CA LYS A 53 -0.44 3.15 -1.47
C LYS A 53 -1.72 2.56 -0.90
N ALA A 54 -1.75 1.25 -0.67
CA ALA A 54 -2.92 0.57 -0.11
C ALA A 54 -3.30 1.11 1.27
N GLN A 55 -2.31 1.35 2.14
CA GLN A 55 -2.53 1.94 3.46
C GLN A 55 -3.03 3.38 3.36
N ALA A 56 -2.45 4.21 2.49
CA ALA A 56 -2.90 5.58 2.26
C ALA A 56 -4.36 5.61 1.78
N LEU A 57 -4.70 4.79 0.77
CA LEU A 57 -6.06 4.66 0.25
C LEU A 57 -7.06 4.23 1.34
N ALA A 58 -6.68 3.31 2.21
CA ALA A 58 -7.53 2.86 3.31
C ALA A 58 -7.80 3.98 4.32
N VAL A 59 -6.78 4.76 4.69
CA VAL A 59 -6.91 5.93 5.57
C VAL A 59 -7.82 6.99 4.94
N LEU A 60 -7.71 7.22 3.63
CA LEU A 60 -8.58 8.13 2.87
C LEU A 60 -10.00 7.58 2.66
N GLY A 61 -10.30 6.36 3.13
CA GLY A 61 -11.61 5.73 2.99
C GLY A 61 -11.90 5.15 1.60
N ASN A 62 -10.90 5.09 0.70
CA ASN A 62 -11.03 4.45 -0.61
C ASN A 62 -10.85 2.92 -0.50
N LYS A 63 -11.84 2.28 0.15
CA LYS A 63 -11.76 0.87 0.58
C LYS A 63 -11.59 -0.13 -0.57
N GLU A 64 -12.28 0.09 -1.68
CA GLU A 64 -12.23 -0.84 -2.81
C GLU A 64 -10.86 -0.83 -3.49
N GLU A 65 -10.29 0.37 -3.71
CA GLU A 65 -8.97 0.48 -4.34
C GLU A 65 -7.85 0.02 -3.39
N ALA A 66 -7.99 0.30 -2.09
CA ALA A 66 -7.09 -0.24 -1.07
C ALA A 66 -7.07 -1.77 -1.10
N LEU A 67 -8.25 -2.42 -1.13
CA LEU A 67 -8.35 -3.87 -1.21
C LEU A 67 -7.69 -4.41 -2.48
N LYS A 68 -8.01 -3.87 -3.65
CA LYS A 68 -7.42 -4.32 -4.92
C LYS A 68 -5.90 -4.23 -4.88
N THR A 69 -5.37 -3.14 -4.34
CA THR A 69 -3.93 -2.91 -4.22
C THR A 69 -3.30 -3.96 -3.28
N VAL A 70 -3.91 -4.26 -2.12
CA VAL A 70 -3.42 -5.32 -1.22
C VAL A 70 -3.44 -6.69 -1.90
N LEU A 71 -4.50 -7.05 -2.62
CA LEU A 71 -4.58 -8.34 -3.31
C LEU A 71 -3.47 -8.49 -4.35
N SER A 72 -3.19 -7.42 -5.11
CA SER A 72 -2.07 -7.36 -6.05
C SER A 72 -0.71 -7.52 -5.34
N CYS A 73 -0.53 -6.87 -4.19
CA CYS A 73 0.70 -7.02 -3.40
C CYS A 73 0.89 -8.46 -2.90
N LEU A 74 -0.17 -9.12 -2.43
CA LEU A 74 -0.11 -10.54 -2.03
C LEU A 74 0.27 -11.44 -3.22
N ASP A 75 -0.28 -11.18 -4.41
CA ASP A 75 0.09 -11.91 -5.63
C ASP A 75 1.54 -11.69 -6.05
N GLN A 76 2.14 -10.57 -5.65
CA GLN A 76 3.55 -10.23 -5.86
C GLN A 76 4.48 -10.70 -4.72
N GLY A 77 3.94 -11.37 -3.70
CA GLY A 77 4.73 -11.98 -2.63
C GLY A 77 4.74 -11.22 -1.30
N LEU A 78 3.89 -10.19 -1.13
CA LEU A 78 3.66 -9.60 0.21
C LEU A 78 3.19 -10.69 1.16
N ALA A 79 3.80 -10.77 2.34
CA ALA A 79 3.39 -11.76 3.32
C ALA A 79 2.05 -11.34 3.95
N PRO A 80 1.06 -12.24 4.08
CA PRO A 80 -0.22 -11.90 4.73
C PRO A 80 -0.06 -11.29 6.13
N MET A 81 0.98 -11.69 6.87
CA MET A 81 1.29 -11.13 8.19
C MET A 81 1.58 -9.62 8.17
N GLU A 82 2.12 -9.07 7.07
CA GLU A 82 2.35 -7.63 6.94
C GLU A 82 1.02 -6.87 6.85
N VAL A 83 0.02 -7.45 6.17
CA VAL A 83 -1.33 -6.90 6.12
C VAL A 83 -2.00 -6.97 7.50
N GLU A 84 -1.81 -8.07 8.24
CA GLU A 84 -2.35 -8.23 9.60
C GLU A 84 -1.80 -7.21 10.60
N LEU A 85 -0.52 -6.82 10.46
CA LEU A 85 0.15 -5.84 11.32
C LEU A 85 -0.18 -4.38 10.95
N ALA A 86 -0.66 -4.13 9.73
CA ALA A 86 -1.05 -2.79 9.28
C ALA A 86 -2.41 -2.37 9.87
N LEU A 87 -2.36 -1.53 10.92
CA LEU A 87 -3.56 -1.05 11.63
C LEU A 87 -4.55 -0.33 10.70
N ASP A 88 -4.03 0.43 9.74
CA ASP A 88 -4.80 1.20 8.76
C ASP A 88 -5.63 0.32 7.81
N LEU A 89 -5.32 -0.98 7.71
CA LEU A 89 -5.99 -1.92 6.83
C LEU A 89 -7.13 -2.70 7.49
N ASN A 90 -7.68 -2.24 8.63
CA ASN A 90 -8.79 -2.92 9.31
C ASN A 90 -9.99 -3.22 8.38
N ALA A 91 -10.35 -2.26 7.51
CA ALA A 91 -11.42 -2.45 6.54
C ALA A 91 -11.09 -3.52 5.47
N VAL A 92 -9.81 -3.65 5.10
CA VAL A 92 -9.35 -4.67 4.16
C VAL A 92 -9.34 -6.06 4.83
N ARG A 93 -8.83 -6.16 6.06
CA ARG A 93 -8.76 -7.42 6.83
C ARG A 93 -10.12 -8.04 7.12
N THR A 94 -11.15 -7.21 7.21
CA THR A 94 -12.53 -7.66 7.40
C THR A 94 -13.23 -8.04 6.10
N ASP A 95 -12.67 -7.69 4.93
CA ASP A 95 -13.26 -8.06 3.63
C ASP A 95 -13.11 -9.57 3.34
N PRO A 96 -14.20 -10.29 3.00
CA PRO A 96 -14.15 -11.70 2.67
C PRO A 96 -13.20 -12.06 1.52
N ARG A 97 -13.03 -11.14 0.54
CA ARG A 97 -12.14 -11.33 -0.61
C ARG A 97 -10.69 -11.40 -0.17
N TYR A 98 -10.25 -10.50 0.73
CA TYR A 98 -8.93 -10.57 1.33
C TYR A 98 -8.72 -11.89 2.09
N ARG A 99 -9.66 -12.27 2.97
CA ARG A 99 -9.52 -13.51 3.77
C ARG A 99 -9.36 -14.75 2.90
N LYS A 100 -10.16 -14.86 1.83
CA LYS A 100 -10.07 -15.96 0.86
C LYS A 100 -8.70 -15.97 0.15
N HIS A 101 -8.18 -14.79 -0.18
CA HIS A 101 -6.90 -14.64 -0.89
C HIS A 101 -5.70 -14.95 0.01
N ALA A 102 -5.67 -14.40 1.23
CA ALA A 102 -4.64 -14.64 2.23
C ALA A 102 -4.50 -16.13 2.59
N GLN A 103 -5.62 -16.86 2.67
CA GLN A 103 -5.60 -18.32 2.91
C GLN A 103 -4.91 -19.11 1.77
N ARG A 104 -5.01 -18.65 0.52
CA ARG A 104 -4.32 -19.29 -0.61
C ARG A 104 -2.81 -19.10 -0.50
N HIS A 105 -2.38 -17.88 -0.17
CA HIS A 105 -0.96 -17.54 -0.02
C HIS A 105 -0.33 -18.17 1.23
N GLY A 106 -1.06 -18.25 2.35
CA GLY A 106 -0.61 -18.97 3.55
C GLY A 106 -0.45 -20.48 3.35
N LYS A 107 -1.30 -21.11 2.51
CA LYS A 107 -1.16 -22.53 2.14
C LYS A 107 -0.01 -22.79 1.15
N SER A 108 0.30 -21.83 0.28
CA SER A 108 1.39 -21.95 -0.69
C SER A 108 2.75 -21.98 0.00
N ALA A 109 2.97 -21.15 1.02
CA ALA A 109 4.20 -21.12 1.81
C ALA A 109 4.49 -22.43 2.56
N LEU A 110 3.45 -23.18 2.93
CA LEU A 110 3.57 -24.47 3.62
C LEU A 110 3.92 -25.64 2.68
N ARG A 111 3.63 -25.54 1.37
CA ARG A 111 3.87 -26.62 0.40
C ARG A 111 5.27 -26.60 -0.21
N THR A 112 5.97 -25.47 -0.16
CA THR A 112 7.36 -25.33 -0.65
C THR A 112 8.41 -25.82 0.37
N ASN A 113 8.00 -26.13 1.60
CA ASN A 113 8.87 -26.65 2.67
C ASN A 113 8.65 -28.16 2.94
N SER A 114 8.23 -28.94 1.93
CA SER A 114 8.02 -30.39 2.04
C SER A 114 8.71 -31.15 0.91
#